data_AF-A0A4Q2YDJ6-F1
#
_entry.id   AF-A0A4Q2YDJ6-F1
#
_cell.length_a   1.000
_cell.length_b   1.000
_cell.length_c   1.000
_cell.angle_alpha   90.00
_cell.angle_beta   90.00
_cell.angle_gamma   90.00
#
_symmetry.space_group_name_H-M   'P 1'
#
loop_
_entity.id
_entity.type
_entity.pdbx_description
1 polymer ?
#
loop_
_entity_poly.entity_id
_entity_poly.type
_entity_poly.pdbx_seq_one_letter_code
_entity_poly.pdbx_strand_id
1 'polypeptide(L)'
;MKSLSELMVQLALSPAGQPVSPNGWRLLQQIRTEGSVVIVKFDGERTWNCCTVMILGGPLGEHSFRKDGDDLEELIEEGINFYDGLVWRGQTLATPDSPPSGQRG
;
A
#
# COMPACT_ATOMS: atom_id res chain seq x y z
N MET A 1 1.43 -11.56 -26.70
CA MET A 1 0.85 -10.21 -26.90
C MET A 1 -0.49 -10.20 -26.19
N LYS A 2 -0.73 -9.27 -25.24
CA LYS A 2 -1.76 -9.42 -24.18
C LYS A 2 -3.18 -9.62 -24.75
N SER A 3 -3.98 -10.48 -24.09
CA SER A 3 -5.44 -10.47 -24.30
C SER A 3 -6.05 -9.32 -23.50
N LEU A 4 -7.02 -8.66 -24.10
CA LEU A 4 -7.39 -7.30 -23.78
C LEU A 4 -8.33 -7.21 -22.57
N SER A 5 -9.16 -8.24 -22.31
CA SER A 5 -10.06 -8.30 -21.14
C SER A 5 -9.32 -8.28 -19.81
N GLU A 6 -8.08 -8.75 -19.81
CA GLU A 6 -7.21 -8.82 -18.63
C GLU A 6 -6.51 -7.49 -18.37
N LEU A 7 -6.35 -6.66 -19.40
CA LEU A 7 -6.11 -5.23 -19.21
C LEU A 7 -7.37 -4.51 -18.72
N MET A 8 -8.57 -5.00 -19.01
CA MET A 8 -9.81 -4.29 -18.66
C MET A 8 -10.11 -4.31 -17.17
N VAL A 9 -9.53 -5.24 -16.41
CA VAL A 9 -9.40 -5.13 -14.95
C VAL A 9 -8.49 -3.98 -14.54
N GLN A 10 -7.44 -3.69 -15.30
CA GLN A 10 -6.32 -2.83 -14.88
C GLN A 10 -6.70 -1.41 -14.46
N LEU A 11 -7.98 -1.02 -14.61
CA LEU A 11 -8.48 0.25 -14.12
C LEU A 11 -9.66 0.13 -13.14
N ALA A 12 -10.31 -1.05 -13.02
CA ALA A 12 -11.23 -1.47 -11.95
C ALA A 12 -12.02 -2.75 -12.36
N LEU A 13 -11.44 -3.96 -12.36
CA LEU A 13 -12.26 -5.18 -12.35
C LEU A 13 -11.66 -6.28 -11.44
N SER A 14 -12.54 -7.13 -10.92
CA SER A 14 -12.21 -8.38 -10.26
C SER A 14 -12.81 -9.51 -11.11
N PRO A 15 -12.20 -10.73 -11.20
CA PRO A 15 -12.87 -11.87 -11.82
C PRO A 15 -14.13 -12.30 -11.04
N ALA A 16 -14.30 -11.80 -9.81
CA ALA A 16 -15.43 -12.05 -8.91
C ALA A 16 -16.54 -10.98 -8.94
N GLY A 17 -16.47 -9.97 -9.83
CA GLY A 17 -17.59 -9.03 -10.04
C GLY A 17 -17.79 -7.95 -8.96
N GLN A 18 -16.84 -7.73 -8.05
CA GLN A 18 -16.85 -6.59 -7.12
C GLN A 18 -15.93 -5.47 -7.65
N PRO A 19 -16.41 -4.23 -7.77
CA PRO A 19 -15.64 -3.10 -8.28
C PRO A 19 -14.62 -2.64 -7.22
N VAL A 20 -13.33 -2.67 -7.56
CA VAL A 20 -12.33 -1.96 -6.76
C VAL A 20 -12.74 -0.49 -6.72
N SER A 21 -12.94 0.07 -5.52
CA SER A 21 -13.31 1.47 -5.37
C SER A 21 -12.39 2.36 -6.22
N PRO A 22 -12.93 3.16 -7.17
CA PRO A 22 -12.14 4.06 -8.00
C PRO A 22 -11.23 5.01 -7.19
N ASN A 23 -11.58 5.22 -5.92
CA ASN A 23 -10.83 6.06 -4.99
C ASN A 23 -9.52 5.39 -4.53
N GLY A 24 -9.49 4.06 -4.33
CA GLY A 24 -8.30 3.36 -3.84
C GLY A 24 -7.11 3.48 -4.80
N TRP A 25 -7.36 3.23 -6.09
CA TRP A 25 -6.33 3.39 -7.12
C TRP A 25 -5.81 4.82 -7.25
N ARG A 26 -6.70 5.81 -7.16
CA ARG A 26 -6.31 7.22 -7.20
C ARG A 26 -5.42 7.59 -6.03
N LEU A 27 -5.70 7.08 -4.83
CA LEU A 27 -4.88 7.33 -3.65
C LEU A 27 -3.52 6.64 -3.75
N LEU A 28 -3.44 5.42 -4.26
CA LEU A 28 -2.15 4.77 -4.56
C LEU A 28 -1.32 5.57 -5.58
N GLN A 29 -1.96 6.14 -6.60
CA GLN A 29 -1.29 7.03 -7.55
C GLN A 29 -0.77 8.29 -6.85
N GLN A 30 -1.56 8.88 -5.96
CA GLN A 30 -1.12 10.04 -5.18
C GLN A 30 0.11 9.70 -4.32
N ILE A 31 0.06 8.60 -3.56
CA ILE A 31 1.18 8.10 -2.75
C ILE A 31 2.45 7.94 -3.62
N ARG A 32 2.30 7.40 -4.83
CA ARG A 32 3.40 7.29 -5.78
C ARG A 32 3.94 8.65 -6.24
N THR A 33 3.08 9.62 -6.53
CA THR A 33 3.52 10.97 -6.94
C THR A 33 4.22 11.74 -5.82
N GLU A 34 3.97 11.39 -4.56
CA GLU A 34 4.66 11.92 -3.39
C GLU A 34 6.07 11.32 -3.20
N GLY A 35 6.49 10.38 -4.05
CA GLY A 35 7.84 9.80 -4.07
C GLY A 35 7.93 8.39 -3.48
N SER A 36 6.82 7.82 -3.04
CA SER A 36 6.78 6.44 -2.55
C SER A 36 6.76 5.43 -3.70
N VAL A 37 7.30 4.24 -3.44
CA VAL A 37 7.18 3.09 -4.34
C VAL A 37 5.96 2.27 -3.90
N VAL A 38 5.02 2.08 -4.82
CA VAL A 38 3.82 1.25 -4.62
C VAL A 38 3.91 0.04 -5.55
N ILE A 39 3.84 -1.17 -4.98
CA ILE A 39 3.87 -2.42 -5.71
C ILE A 39 2.60 -3.21 -5.39
N VAL A 40 1.87 -3.60 -6.43
CA VAL A 40 0.78 -4.57 -6.36
C VAL A 40 1.19 -5.78 -7.19
N LYS A 41 1.36 -6.93 -6.52
CA LYS A 41 1.79 -8.17 -7.13
C LYS A 41 0.67 -9.20 -7.06
N PHE A 42 0.41 -9.90 -8.16
CA PHE A 42 -0.50 -11.05 -8.22
C PHE A 42 0.34 -12.32 -8.41
N ASP A 43 0.21 -13.30 -7.50
CA ASP A 43 0.90 -14.58 -7.63
C ASP A 43 0.05 -15.56 -8.45
N GLY A 44 0.42 -15.74 -9.73
CA GLY A 44 -0.30 -16.60 -10.68
C GLY A 44 0.03 -18.10 -10.57
N GLU A 45 0.96 -18.50 -9.70
CA GLU A 45 1.41 -19.91 -9.57
C GLU A 45 0.79 -20.64 -8.37
N ARG A 46 -0.09 -19.99 -7.59
CA ARG A 46 -0.70 -20.57 -6.39
C ARG A 46 -2.13 -21.07 -6.66
N THR A 47 -2.55 -22.08 -5.89
CA THR A 47 -3.90 -22.67 -5.94
C THR A 47 -5.01 -21.77 -5.37
N TRP A 48 -4.63 -20.63 -4.80
CA TRP A 48 -5.52 -19.61 -4.26
C TRP A 48 -5.08 -18.24 -4.76
N ASN A 49 -6.04 -17.32 -4.94
CA ASN A 49 -5.81 -15.97 -5.46
C ASN A 49 -5.05 -15.16 -4.41
N CYS A 50 -3.71 -15.20 -4.42
CA CYS A 50 -2.90 -14.44 -3.48
C CYS A 50 -2.31 -13.20 -4.17
N CYS A 51 -2.43 -12.05 -3.52
CA CYS A 51 -1.82 -10.80 -3.93
C CYS A 51 -1.04 -10.16 -2.78
N THR A 52 -0.05 -9.35 -3.15
CA THR A 52 0.79 -8.59 -2.22
C THR A 52 0.64 -7.11 -2.55
N VAL A 53 0.37 -6.29 -1.54
CA VAL A 53 0.47 -4.83 -1.63
C VAL A 53 1.65 -4.37 -0.78
N MET A 54 2.51 -3.55 -1.37
CA MET A 54 3.69 -3.01 -0.70
C MET A 54 3.84 -1.51 -0.98
N ILE A 55 4.09 -0.72 0.06
CA ILE A 55 4.31 0.73 0.00
C ILE A 55 5.55 1.09 0.81
N LEU A 56 6.52 1.76 0.20
CA LEU A 56 7.80 2.07 0.85
C LEU A 56 8.44 3.34 0.31
N GLY A 57 9.36 3.92 1.08
CA GLY A 57 10.15 5.07 0.69
C GLY A 57 9.35 6.38 0.67
N GLY A 58 9.91 7.42 0.03
CA GLY A 58 9.28 8.73 0.00
C GLY A 58 9.06 9.31 1.41
N PRO A 59 7.92 9.95 1.68
CA PRO A 59 7.58 10.51 2.98
C PRO A 59 7.48 9.50 4.14
N LEU A 60 7.41 8.19 3.84
CA LEU A 60 7.43 7.16 4.88
C LEU A 60 8.79 7.01 5.57
N GLY A 61 9.89 7.49 4.96
CA GLY A 61 11.23 7.31 5.49
C GLY A 61 11.60 5.84 5.66
N GLU A 62 11.88 5.42 6.89
CA GLU A 62 12.23 4.03 7.24
C GLU A 62 11.00 3.12 7.40
N HIS A 63 9.79 3.69 7.47
CA HIS A 63 8.56 2.92 7.56
C HIS A 63 8.20 2.28 6.21
N SER A 64 7.58 1.11 6.26
CA SER A 64 7.04 0.45 5.08
C SER A 64 5.81 -0.37 5.41
N PHE A 65 4.92 -0.50 4.43
CA PHE A 65 3.77 -1.40 4.47
C PHE A 65 4.03 -2.57 3.54
N ARG A 66 3.74 -3.78 4.02
CA ARG A 66 3.65 -4.98 3.21
C ARG A 66 2.59 -5.90 3.79
N LYS A 67 1.63 -6.29 2.97
CA LYS A 67 0.65 -7.32 3.34
C LYS A 67 0.34 -8.23 2.16
N ASP A 68 0.28 -9.52 2.45
CA ASP A 68 -0.13 -10.59 1.53
C ASP A 68 -1.57 -11.01 1.91
N GLY A 69 -2.42 -11.29 0.92
CA GLY A 69 -3.83 -11.66 1.16
C GLY A 69 -4.54 -12.06 -0.13
N ASP A 70 -5.84 -12.37 -0.03
CA ASP A 70 -6.69 -12.77 -1.16
C ASP A 70 -7.76 -11.74 -1.54
N ASP A 71 -8.03 -10.77 -0.67
CA ASP A 71 -8.84 -9.60 -0.97
C ASP A 71 -7.97 -8.38 -1.31
N LEU A 72 -7.86 -8.09 -2.61
CA LEU A 72 -7.08 -6.95 -3.09
C LEU A 72 -7.58 -5.61 -2.53
N GLU A 73 -8.88 -5.44 -2.37
CA GLU A 73 -9.45 -4.15 -1.95
C GLU A 73 -9.13 -3.88 -0.49
N GLU A 74 -9.27 -4.89 0.36
CA GLU A 74 -8.84 -4.81 1.77
C GLU A 74 -7.34 -4.47 1.87
N LEU A 75 -6.48 -5.14 1.08
CA LEU A 75 -5.04 -4.88 1.11
C LEU A 75 -4.69 -3.44 0.66
N ILE A 76 -5.40 -2.92 -0.34
CA ILE A 76 -5.21 -1.54 -0.82
C ILE A 76 -5.67 -0.54 0.25
N GLU A 77 -6.84 -0.76 0.85
CA GLU A 77 -7.39 0.10 1.90
C GLU A 77 -6.46 0.17 3.10
N GLU A 78 -5.95 -0.98 3.56
CA GLU A 78 -5.00 -1.02 4.66
C GLU A 78 -3.67 -0.32 4.35
N GLY A 79 -3.16 -0.47 3.13
CA GLY A 79 -1.95 0.23 2.70
C GLY A 79 -2.14 1.75 2.67
N ILE A 80 -3.30 2.22 2.21
CA ILE A 80 -3.66 3.64 2.21
C ILE A 80 -3.79 4.15 3.65
N ASN A 81 -4.49 3.41 4.52
CA ASN A 81 -4.69 3.80 5.92
C ASN A 81 -3.36 3.86 6.69
N PHE A 82 -2.44 2.95 6.41
CA PHE A 82 -1.09 2.99 6.95
C PHE A 82 -0.36 4.27 6.53
N TYR A 83 -0.39 4.61 5.24
CA TYR A 83 0.26 5.81 4.71
C TYR A 83 -0.37 7.09 5.27
N ASP A 84 -1.71 7.16 5.28
CA ASP A 84 -2.48 8.28 5.81
C ASP A 84 -2.15 8.54 7.29
N GLY A 85 -2.06 7.50 8.10
CA GLY A 85 -1.69 7.61 9.51
C GLY A 85 -0.33 8.28 9.71
N LEU A 86 0.69 7.85 8.96
CA LEU A 86 2.06 8.33 9.16
C LEU A 86 2.36 9.65 8.45
N VAL A 87 1.82 9.85 7.24
CA VAL A 87 2.20 10.94 6.35
C VAL A 87 1.18 12.06 6.32
N TRP A 88 -0.09 11.76 6.01
CA TRP A 88 -1.10 12.80 5.80
C TRP A 88 -1.70 13.33 7.11
N ARG A 89 -1.90 12.46 8.10
CA ARG A 89 -2.35 12.84 9.45
C ARG A 89 -1.19 13.14 10.40
N GLY A 90 0.04 12.81 10.00
CA GLY A 90 1.24 13.06 10.79
C GLY A 90 1.22 12.41 12.17
N GLN A 91 0.60 11.23 12.32
CA GLN A 91 0.80 10.44 13.53
C GLN A 91 2.21 9.87 13.47
N THR A 92 3.16 10.62 14.02
CA THR A 92 4.48 10.09 14.33
C THR A 92 4.27 8.92 15.30
N LEU A 93 4.45 7.68 14.83
CA LEU A 93 4.68 6.57 15.75
C LEU A 93 5.91 6.98 16.55
N ALA A 94 5.69 7.34 17.82
CA ALA A 94 6.76 7.72 18.72
C ALA A 94 7.81 6.61 18.70
N THR A 95 8.98 6.89 18.10
CA THR A 95 10.14 6.02 18.20
C THR A 95 10.55 6.00 19.68
N PRO A 96 10.42 4.85 20.38
CA PRO A 96 10.83 4.77 21.78
C PRO A 96 12.34 4.55 21.85
N ASP A 97 13.15 5.51 21.38
CA ASP A 97 14.61 5.38 21.51
C ASP A 97 15.38 6.71 21.39
N SER A 98 14.88 7.76 22.04
CA SER A 98 15.76 8.85 22.46
C SER A 98 16.12 8.64 23.94
N PRO A 99 17.37 8.27 24.26
CA PRO A 99 17.79 8.22 25.66
C PRO A 99 17.69 9.64 26.26
N PRO A 100 17.31 9.77 27.55
CA PRO A 100 17.32 11.07 28.19
C PRO A 100 18.74 11.61 28.17
N SER A 101 18.93 12.74 27.49
CA SER A 101 20.15 13.52 27.54
C SER A 101 20.45 13.85 29.00
N GLY A 102 21.33 13.04 29.59
CA GLY A 102 21.80 13.22 30.95
C GLY A 102 22.34 14.64 31.10
N GLN A 103 21.79 15.35 32.09
CA GLN A 103 22.34 16.61 32.58
C GLN A 103 23.83 16.40 32.89
N ARG A 104 24.68 17.19 32.26
CA ARG A 104 26.07 17.35 32.68
C ARG A 104 26.04 18.04 34.04
N GLY A 105 26.59 17.37 35.04
CA GLY A 105 27.08 18.01 36.27
C GLY A 105 28.35 18.82 36.01
#